data_AF-A0A355WIM7-F1
#
_entry.id   AF-A0A355WIM7-F1
#
_cell.length_a   1.000
_cell.length_b   1.000
_cell.length_c   1.000
_cell.angle_alpha   90.00
_cell.angle_beta   90.00
_cell.angle_gamma   90.00
#
_symmetry.space_group_name_H-M   'P 1'
#
loop_
_entity.id
_entity.type
_entity.pdbx_description
1 polymer ?
#
loop_
_entity_poly.entity_id
_entity_poly.type
_entity_poly.pdbx_seq_one_letter_code
_entity_poly.pdbx_strand_id
1 'polypeptide(L)' 'MTSQRPGVLASQAIQTMISDGVIQADLPVPYGQIQPASLDLRLGNIAYRVRASFLTGKGRSVAERLAEFEMHRVDLTAGA' A
#
# COMPACT_ATOMS: atom_id res chain seq x y z
N MET A 1 3.73 26.58 -10.73
CA MET A 1 2.98 25.31 -10.90
C MET A 1 3.51 24.62 -12.15
N THR A 2 4.44 23.68 -12.01
CA THR A 2 4.91 22.86 -13.13
C THR A 2 3.76 21.99 -13.62
N SER A 3 3.33 22.19 -14.85
CA SER A 3 2.35 21.32 -15.53
C SER A 3 2.88 19.89 -15.55
N GLN A 4 2.35 19.00 -14.70
CA GLN A 4 2.61 17.58 -14.81
C GLN A 4 2.05 17.08 -16.14
N ARG A 5 2.92 16.58 -17.01
CA ARG A 5 2.48 15.87 -18.23
C ARG A 5 2.00 14.48 -17.81
N PRO A 6 1.01 13.90 -18.52
CA PRO A 6 0.56 12.54 -18.25
C PRO A 6 1.74 11.56 -18.33
N GLY A 7 1.88 10.69 -17.34
CA GLY A 7 2.98 9.73 -17.27
C GLY A 7 3.14 9.11 -15.88
N VAL A 8 4.18 8.29 -15.73
CA VAL A 8 4.59 7.72 -14.44
C VAL A 8 5.36 8.76 -13.64
N LEU A 9 5.11 8.82 -12.33
CA LEU A 9 5.80 9.74 -11.42
C LEU A 9 7.24 9.27 -11.15
N ALA A 10 8.21 10.16 -11.34
CA ALA A 10 9.58 9.91 -10.96
C ALA A 10 9.77 9.99 -9.43
N SER A 11 10.87 9.42 -8.93
CA SER A 11 11.23 9.40 -7.50
C SER A 11 11.12 10.77 -6.80
N GLN A 12 11.49 11.88 -7.45
CA GLN A 12 11.38 13.22 -6.86
C GLN A 12 9.93 13.61 -6.57
N ALA A 13 8.99 13.29 -7.47
CA ALA A 13 7.57 13.57 -7.26
C ALA A 13 6.99 12.70 -6.14
N ILE A 14 7.41 11.42 -6.06
CA ILE A 14 7.02 10.52 -4.97
C ILE A 14 7.54 11.06 -3.62
N GLN A 15 8.79 11.55 -3.56
CA GLN A 15 9.35 12.18 -2.37
C GLN A 15 8.56 13.41 -1.93
N THR A 16 8.21 14.30 -2.86
CA THR A 16 7.35 15.47 -2.56
C THR A 16 5.98 15.03 -2.04
N MET A 17 5.36 14.02 -2.62
CA MET A 17 4.06 13.52 -2.13
C MET A 17 4.14 12.94 -0.72
N ILE A 18 5.28 12.34 -0.34
CA ILE A 18 5.52 11.88 1.03
C ILE A 18 5.73 13.07 1.97
N SER A 19 6.56 14.06 1.59
CA SER A 19 6.79 15.25 2.43
C SER A 19 5.53 16.08 2.64
N ASP A 20 4.67 16.13 1.63
CA ASP A 20 3.42 16.91 1.65
C ASP A 20 2.27 16.11 2.31
N GLY A 21 2.50 14.87 2.73
CA GLY A 21 1.52 14.02 3.41
C GLY A 21 0.43 13.44 2.50
N VAL A 22 0.61 13.52 1.18
CA VAL A 22 -0.29 12.89 0.18
C VAL A 22 -0.12 11.36 0.19
N ILE A 23 1.12 10.89 0.34
CA ILE A 23 1.43 9.48 0.62
C ILE A 23 1.83 9.38 2.08
N GLN A 24 1.12 8.53 2.83
CA GLN A 24 1.35 8.34 4.25
C GLN A 24 1.83 6.91 4.53
N ALA A 25 2.65 6.75 5.56
CA ALA A 25 3.11 5.46 6.04
C ALA A 25 3.25 5.50 7.56
N ASP A 26 2.96 4.39 8.23
CA ASP A 26 3.04 4.29 9.69
C ASP A 26 4.46 4.45 10.23
N LEU A 27 5.46 4.11 9.40
CA LEU A 27 6.88 4.26 9.69
C LEU A 27 7.54 5.12 8.60
N PRO A 28 8.61 5.87 8.91
CA PRO A 28 9.38 6.60 7.92
C PRO A 28 9.76 5.72 6.71
N VAL A 29 9.70 6.30 5.51
CA VAL A 29 10.07 5.63 4.26
C VAL A 29 11.58 5.70 4.09
N PRO A 30 12.32 4.57 4.12
CA PRO A 30 13.78 4.58 3.98
C PRO A 30 14.20 4.86 2.53
N TYR A 31 15.44 5.33 2.36
CA TYR A 31 16.01 5.73 1.05
C TYR A 31 15.88 4.64 -0.05
N GLY A 32 15.97 3.35 0.31
CA GLY A 32 15.88 2.25 -0.64
C GLY A 32 14.47 1.82 -1.05
N GLN A 33 13.41 2.38 -0.45
CA GLN A 33 12.02 2.02 -0.78
C GLN A 33 11.47 2.86 -1.95
N ILE A 34 12.06 4.04 -2.19
CA ILE A 34 11.72 4.91 -3.33
C ILE A 34 12.62 4.54 -4.50
N GLN A 35 12.02 3.97 -5.54
CA GLN A 35 12.69 3.57 -6.77
C GLN A 35 12.56 4.66 -7.85
N PRO A 36 13.30 4.59 -8.98
CA PRO A 36 13.32 5.66 -9.98
C PRO A 36 11.93 6.12 -10.46
N ALA A 37 10.95 5.21 -10.54
CA ALA A 37 9.57 5.49 -10.95
C ALA A 37 8.53 4.60 -10.23
N SER A 38 8.83 4.16 -9.01
CA SER A 38 7.93 3.35 -8.19
C SER A 38 8.24 3.51 -6.69
N LEU A 39 7.33 3.00 -5.85
CA LEU A 39 7.47 2.96 -4.40
C LEU A 39 7.17 1.54 -3.94
N ASP A 40 8.14 0.89 -3.30
CA ASP A 40 7.92 -0.42 -2.71
C ASP A 40 7.01 -0.28 -1.49
N LEU A 41 6.10 -1.25 -1.28
CA LEU A 41 5.21 -1.26 -0.11
C LEU A 41 5.71 -2.27 0.92
N ARG A 42 5.44 -2.00 2.19
CA ARG A 42 5.74 -2.91 3.30
C ARG A 42 4.46 -3.58 3.77
N LEU A 43 4.57 -4.84 4.18
CA LEU A 43 3.47 -5.52 4.85
C LEU A 43 3.25 -4.88 6.23
N GLY A 44 1.97 -4.82 6.63
CA GLY A 44 1.62 -4.56 8.02
C GLY A 44 1.80 -5.83 8.88
N ASN A 45 1.38 -5.75 10.13
CA ASN A 45 1.61 -6.81 11.11
C ASN A 45 0.65 -8.01 10.97
N ILE A 46 -0.33 -7.96 10.07
CA ILE A 46 -1.39 -8.98 9.96
C ILE A 46 -1.52 -9.42 8.51
N ALA A 47 -1.37 -10.72 8.29
CA ALA A 47 -1.82 -11.38 7.06
C ALA A 47 -3.13 -12.11 7.30
N TYR A 48 -4.01 -12.07 6.30
CA TYR A 48 -5.29 -12.76 6.33
C TYR A 48 -5.25 -13.97 5.40
N ARG A 49 -5.42 -15.18 5.97
CA ARG A 49 -5.59 -16.39 5.17
C ARG A 49 -7.01 -16.41 4.63
N VAL A 50 -7.15 -16.36 3.31
CA VAL A 50 -8.43 -16.42 2.60
C VAL A 50 -8.54 -17.71 1.80
N ARG A 51 -9.77 -18.20 1.59
CA ARG A 51 -10.02 -19.42 0.81
C ARG A 51 -9.64 -19.27 -0.67
N ALA A 52 -9.88 -18.08 -1.22
CA ALA A 52 -9.61 -17.73 -2.60
C ALA A 52 -9.52 -16.21 -2.74
N SER A 53 -8.90 -15.75 -3.83
CA SER A 53 -8.95 -14.35 -4.22
C SER A 53 -10.40 -13.92 -4.51
N PHE A 54 -10.71 -12.65 -4.25
CA PHE A 54 -12.03 -12.09 -4.47
C PHE A 54 -11.97 -10.65 -4.98
N LEU A 55 -13.06 -10.20 -5.60
CA LEU A 55 -13.30 -8.79 -5.91
C LEU A 55 -14.27 -8.24 -4.87
N THR A 56 -14.04 -7.01 -4.40
CA THR A 56 -14.93 -6.37 -3.42
C THR A 56 -16.30 -6.05 -4.00
N GLY A 57 -16.35 -5.75 -5.30
CA GLY A 57 -17.54 -5.24 -5.98
C GLY A 57 -17.67 -3.73 -5.84
N LYS A 58 -18.58 -3.11 -6.61
CA LYS A 58 -18.79 -1.66 -6.58
C LYS A 58 -19.31 -1.21 -5.22
N GLY A 59 -18.76 -0.13 -4.68
CA GLY A 59 -19.22 0.51 -3.44
C GLY A 59 -18.88 -0.25 -2.15
N ARG A 60 -18.06 -1.30 -2.20
CA ARG A 60 -17.63 -2.08 -1.03
C ARG A 60 -16.13 -1.99 -0.84
N SER A 61 -15.70 -1.89 0.42
CA SER A 61 -14.29 -1.91 0.82
C SER A 61 -13.74 -3.34 0.86
N VAL A 62 -12.41 -3.46 0.84
CA VAL A 62 -11.71 -4.73 1.06
C VAL A 62 -12.02 -5.29 2.45
N ALA A 63 -12.01 -4.44 3.47
CA ALA A 63 -12.27 -4.84 4.86
C ALA A 63 -13.66 -5.48 5.05
N GLU A 64 -14.70 -4.88 4.49
CA GLU A 64 -16.07 -5.42 4.56
C GLU A 64 -16.19 -6.78 3.86
N ARG A 65 -15.52 -6.95 2.72
CA ARG A 65 -15.58 -8.22 1.97
C ARG A 65 -14.72 -9.30 2.59
N LEU A 66 -13.60 -8.92 3.22
CA LEU A 66 -12.65 -9.83 3.83
C LEU A 66 -13.28 -10.64 4.97
N ALA A 67 -14.15 -10.03 5.77
CA ALA A 67 -14.84 -10.70 6.88
C ALA A 67 -15.66 -11.93 6.46
N GLU A 68 -16.12 -12.00 5.20
CA GLU A 68 -16.88 -13.15 4.68
C GLU A 68 -15.98 -14.31 4.19
N PHE A 69 -14.71 -14.03 3.92
CA PHE A 69 -13.75 -14.98 3.33
C PHE A 69 -12.56 -15.32 4.22
N GLU A 70 -12.34 -14.54 5.28
CA GLU A 70 -11.30 -14.75 6.27
C GLU A 70 -11.47 -16.14 6.90
N MET A 71 -10.39 -16.92 6.89
CA MET A 71 -10.32 -18.16 7.64
C MET A 71 -9.60 -17.94 8.96
N HIS A 72 -8.42 -17.33 8.90
CA HIS A 72 -7.51 -17.14 10.03
C HIS A 72 -6.66 -15.88 9.82
N ARG A 73 -6.26 -15.25 10.93
CA ARG A 73 -5.24 -14.19 10.97
C ARG A 73 -3.89 -14.79 11.29
N VAL A 74 -2.86 -14.27 10.63
CA VAL A 74 -1.47 -14.60 10.90
C VAL A 74 -0.80 -13.33 11.37
N ASP A 75 -0.24 -13.37 12.58
CA ASP A 75 0.60 -12.31 13.12
C ASP A 75 1.98 -12.36 12.45
N LEU A 76 2.40 -11.25 11.87
CA LEU A 76 3.67 -11.07 11.18
C LEU A 76 4.69 -10.26 11.99
N THR A 77 4.40 -9.93 13.26
CA THR A 77 5.30 -9.12 14.09
C THR A 77 6.68 -9.76 14.32
N ALA A 78 6.78 -11.09 14.29
CA ALA A 78 8.05 -11.82 14.37
C ALA A 78 8.80 -11.91 13.02
N GLY A 79 8.29 -11.24 11.98
CA GLY A 79 8.72 -11.41 10.60
C GLY A 79 7.77 -12.30 9.81
N ALA A 80 7.79 -12.12 8.49
CA ALA A 80 7.10 -12.97 7.52
C ALA A 80 8.06 -14.04 6.97
#